data_AF-A0A0G0JYX5-F1
#
_entry.id   AF-A0A0G0JYX5-F1
#
_cell.length_a   1.000
_cell.length_b   1.000
_cell.length_c   1.000
_cell.angle_alpha   90.00
_cell.angle_beta   90.00
_cell.angle_gamma   90.00
#
_symmetry.space_group_name_H-M   'P 1'
#
loop_
_entity.id
_entity.type
_entity.pdbx_description
1 polymer ?
#
loop_
_entity_poly.entity_id
_entity_poly.type
_entity_poly.pdbx_seq_one_letter_code
_entity_poly.pdbx_strand_id
1 'polypeptide(L)' 'DRRFDPEVVEIYKGVGQELVSVDEKECDKLFPNIEIIKAKVGKYFSKEHLIRHDSENLAEAILSV' A
#
# COMPACT_ATOMS: atom_id res chain seq x y z
N ASP A 1 1.07 9.08 9.39
CA ASP A 1 0.87 7.92 8.52
C ASP A 1 2.09 7.77 7.61
N ARG A 2 3.07 6.93 7.97
CA ARG A 2 4.26 6.67 7.12
C ARG A 2 4.27 5.18 6.81
N ARG A 3 3.62 4.81 5.70
CA ARG A 3 3.50 3.42 5.23
C ARG A 3 4.84 2.86 4.72
N PHE A 4 5.72 3.75 4.27
CA PHE A 4 7.10 3.46 3.88
C PHE A 4 8.03 4.55 4.42
N ASP A 5 9.32 4.23 4.51
CA ASP A 5 10.37 5.18 4.89
C ASP A 5 10.43 6.34 3.86
N PRO A 6 10.55 7.61 4.30
CA PRO A 6 10.74 8.75 3.41
C PRO A 6 11.81 8.54 2.34
N GLU A 7 12.95 7.90 2.66
CA GLU A 7 14.03 7.67 1.69
C GLU A 7 13.55 6.79 0.52
N VAL A 8 12.78 5.75 0.82
CA VAL A 8 12.20 4.86 -0.19
C VAL A 8 11.22 5.61 -1.07
N VAL A 9 10.41 6.50 -0.49
CA VAL A 9 9.46 7.32 -1.25
C VAL A 9 10.19 8.25 -2.23
N GLU A 10 11.31 8.85 -1.82
CA GLU A 10 12.09 9.72 -2.70
C GLU A 10 12.76 8.96 -3.87
N ILE A 11 13.21 7.72 -3.65
CA ILE A 11 13.72 6.85 -4.73
C ILE A 11 12.64 6.66 -5.81
N TYR A 12 11.41 6.36 -5.39
CA TYR A 12 10.28 6.16 -6.29
C TYR A 12 9.88 7.45 -7.03
N LYS A 13 9.89 8.60 -6.34
CA LYS A 13 9.66 9.91 -6.99
C LYS A 13 10.70 10.20 -8.07
N GLY A 14 11.95 9.83 -7.84
CA GLY A 14 13.04 9.98 -8.81
C GLY A 14 12.80 9.25 -10.14
N VAL A 15 11.97 8.20 -10.14
CA VAL A 15 11.57 7.46 -11.36
C VAL A 15 10.15 7.81 -11.84
N GLY A 16 9.59 8.92 -11.37
CA GLY A 16 8.25 9.40 -11.75
C GLY A 16 7.11 8.62 -11.11
N GLN A 17 7.35 7.93 -9.99
CA GLN A 17 6.33 7.20 -9.24
C GLN A 17 6.04 7.88 -7.91
N GLU A 18 4.77 7.92 -7.52
CA GLU A 18 4.33 8.59 -6.29
C GLU A 18 3.59 7.64 -5.37
N LEU A 19 3.55 7.99 -4.08
CA LEU A 19 2.74 7.27 -3.11
C LEU A 19 1.26 7.52 -3.40
N VAL A 20 0.50 6.44 -3.59
CA VAL A 20 -0.95 6.52 -3.80
C VAL A 20 -1.67 6.71 -2.46
N SER A 21 -2.37 7.83 -2.31
CA SER A 21 -3.32 8.05 -1.22
C SER A 21 -4.65 7.39 -1.55
N VAL A 22 -5.24 6.67 -0.59
CA VAL A 22 -6.59 6.10 -0.71
C VAL A 22 -7.60 7.20 -0.40
N ASP A 23 -8.51 7.48 -1.34
CA ASP A 23 -9.65 8.37 -1.11
C ASP A 23 -10.85 7.54 -0.61
N GLU A 24 -10.94 7.38 0.70
CA GLU A 24 -12.01 6.59 1.34
C GLU A 24 -13.40 7.17 1.04
N LYS A 25 -13.52 8.50 0.93
CA LYS A 25 -14.82 9.14 0.64
C LYS A 25 -15.28 8.80 -0.76
N GLU A 26 -14.38 8.77 -1.73
CA GLU A 26 -14.74 8.41 -3.10
C GLU A 26 -15.01 6.91 -3.23
N CYS A 27 -14.26 6.07 -2.52
CA CYS A 27 -14.55 4.64 -2.42
C CYS A 27 -15.96 4.38 -1.86
N ASP A 28 -16.34 5.07 -0.77
CA ASP A 28 -17.67 4.95 -0.16
C ASP A 28 -18.78 5.42 -1.10
N LYS A 29 -18.55 6.47 -1.91
CA LYS A 29 -19.55 6.93 -2.89
C LYS A 29 -19.75 5.91 -4.02
N LEU A 30 -18.67 5.34 -4.54
CA LEU A 30 -18.71 4.43 -5.68
C LEU A 30 -19.21 3.04 -5.27
N PHE A 31 -18.84 2.58 -4.09
CA PHE A 31 -19.16 1.25 -3.56
C PHE A 31 -19.53 1.35 -2.07
N PRO A 32 -20.77 1.76 -1.74
CA PRO A 32 -21.16 2.11 -0.36
C PRO A 32 -21.12 0.97 0.66
N ASN A 33 -20.96 -0.28 0.21
CA ASN A 33 -20.85 -1.46 1.07
C ASN A 33 -19.48 -2.13 0.96
N ILE A 34 -18.48 -1.48 0.37
CA ILE A 34 -17.13 -2.03 0.29
C ILE A 34 -16.42 -1.82 1.62
N GLU A 35 -15.74 -2.86 2.10
CA GLU A 35 -14.87 -2.74 3.26
C GLU A 35 -13.44 -2.37 2.81
N ILE A 36 -12.87 -1.32 3.39
CA ILE A 36 -11.49 -0.91 3.14
C ILE A 36 -10.58 -1.57 4.18
N ILE A 37 -9.92 -2.65 3.79
CA ILE A 37 -8.99 -3.38 4.65
C ILE A 37 -7.66 -2.63 4.74
N LYS A 38 -7.33 -2.13 5.94
CA LYS A 38 -6.06 -1.44 6.23
C LYS A 38 -5.09 -2.40 6.92
N ALA A 39 -4.15 -2.98 6.16
CA ALA A 39 -3.16 -3.92 6.66
C ALA A 39 -1.74 -3.60 6.17
N LYS A 40 -0.72 -4.10 6.89
CA LYS A 40 0.70 -3.94 6.51
C LYS A 40 1.08 -4.98 5.45
N VAL A 41 0.59 -4.77 4.23
CA VAL A 41 0.78 -5.68 3.09
C VAL A 41 1.94 -5.29 2.17
N GLY A 42 2.58 -4.14 2.42
CA GLY A 42 3.71 -3.66 1.63
C GLY A 42 5.06 -3.96 2.29
N LYS A 43 6.05 -4.33 1.49
CA LYS A 43 7.43 -4.62 1.91
C LYS A 43 8.42 -4.00 0.96
N TYR A 44 9.44 -3.37 1.52
CA TYR A 44 10.56 -2.83 0.77
C TYR A 44 11.73 -3.82 0.77
N PHE A 45 12.23 -4.12 -0.42
CA PHE A 45 13.37 -4.98 -0.66
C PHE A 45 14.58 -4.09 -0.96
N SER A 46 15.43 -3.89 0.06
CA SER A 46 16.50 -2.88 0.03
C SER A 46 17.63 -3.19 -0.94
N LYS A 47 17.89 -4.46 -1.26
CA LYS A 47 18.92 -4.85 -2.22
C LYS A 47 18.52 -4.49 -3.65
N GLU A 48 17.23 -4.63 -3.95
CA GLU A 48 16.67 -4.41 -5.27
C GLU A 48 16.06 -3.00 -5.42
N HIS A 49 15.94 -2.24 -4.33
CA HIS A 49 15.24 -0.96 -4.25
C HIS A 49 13.78 -1.03 -4.71
N LEU A 50 13.10 -2.14 -4.40
CA LEU A 50 11.73 -2.40 -4.84
C LEU A 50 10.75 -2.53 -3.68
N ILE A 51 9.63 -1.84 -3.77
CA ILE A 51 8.41 -2.10 -3.01
C ILE A 51 7.64 -3.23 -3.71
N ARG A 52 7.27 -4.25 -2.93
CA ARG A 52 6.37 -5.35 -3.34
C ARG A 52 5.40 -5.65 -2.21
N HIS A 53 4.43 -6.52 -2.48
CA HIS A 53 3.58 -7.04 -1.42
C HIS A 53 4.35 -8.04 -0.56
N ASP A 54 4.10 -8.03 0.75
CA ASP A 54 4.36 -9.19 1.60
C ASP A 54 3.23 -10.19 1.38
N SER A 55 3.54 -11.31 0.72
CA SER A 55 2.53 -12.28 0.30
C SER A 55 1.82 -12.95 1.47
N GLU A 56 2.49 -13.15 2.60
CA GLU A 56 1.91 -13.79 3.78
C GLU A 56 0.89 -12.86 4.43
N ASN A 57 1.29 -11.61 4.72
CA ASN A 57 0.37 -10.62 5.30
C ASN A 57 -0.79 -10.28 4.35
N LEU A 58 -0.54 -10.27 3.04
CA LEU A 58 -1.59 -10.04 2.05
C LEU A 58 -2.60 -11.19 2.05
N ALA A 59 -2.14 -12.45 2.06
CA ALA A 59 -3.02 -13.61 2.11
C ALA A 59 -3.83 -13.64 3.41
N GLU A 60 -3.20 -13.38 4.55
CA GLU A 60 -3.87 -13.29 5.86
C GLU A 60 -4.95 -12.21 5.86
N ALA A 61 -4.65 -11.02 5.33
CA ALA A 61 -5.60 -9.91 5.25
C ALA A 61 -6.81 -10.22 4.35
N ILE A 62 -6.65 -11.06 3.33
CA ILE A 62 -7.76 -11.46 2.44
C ILE A 62 -8.59 -12.59 3.06
N LEU A 63 -7.93 -13.58 3.68
CA LEU A 63 -8.58 -14.80 4.17
C LEU A 63 -9.23 -14.65 5.54
N SER A 64 -8.88 -13.60 6.30
CA SER A 64 -9.42 -13.35 7.65
C SER A 64 -10.64 -12.43 7.66
N VAL A 65 -11.20 -12.13 6.49
CA VAL A 65 -12.43 -11.34 6.29
C VAL A 65 -13.65 -12.23 6.35
#